data_AF-U5CRE5-F1
#
_entry.id   AF-U5CRE5-F1
#
_cell.length_a   1.000
_cell.length_b   1.000
_cell.length_c   1.000
_cell.angle_alpha   90.00
_cell.angle_beta   90.00
_cell.angle_gamma   90.00
#
_symmetry.space_group_name_H-M   'P 1'
#
loop_
_entity.id
_entity.type
_entity.pdbx_description
1 polymer ?
#
loop_
_entity_poly.entity_id
_entity_poly.type
_entity_poly.pdbx_seq_one_letter_code
_entity_poly.pdbx_strand_id
1 'polypeptide(L)'
;AYPDNISWTEVDEKGNLISYGNIPMPELASGSKDKKEYFRWHYAHEIVKIAKEKGKAIVIEELEIKEKGKRGDFSGKKSRRIRHNFSYKSLLKKIKVLARREGIEVIEVNPAYTSIIGMLKYAPHYMITKDVAAAYVIARKGLGLQEKIPDNYVKFLNTLTVKELEELKEYVKKTVRNKYLKKKHLKEIKKAIEILQSLGSEPGRVLEPLDGTSFSTYDFWRVLKVAVVTPLSPEKVPRGFSVLKGLLIQGKWRDP
;
A
#
# COMPACT_ATOMS: atom_id res chain seq x y z
N ALA A 1 -14.06 -3.00 -11.85
CA ALA A 1 -12.67 -2.59 -12.11
C ALA A 1 -11.89 -3.88 -12.00
N TYR A 2 -11.08 -4.20 -13.00
CA TYR A 2 -10.14 -5.29 -12.94
C TYR A 2 -8.78 -4.69 -12.57
N PRO A 3 -7.85 -5.42 -11.94
CA PRO A 3 -6.51 -4.91 -11.78
C PRO A 3 -5.91 -4.67 -13.18
N ASP A 4 -5.40 -3.46 -13.42
CA ASP A 4 -4.85 -3.06 -14.73
C ASP A 4 -3.43 -3.61 -14.94
N ASN A 5 -2.77 -4.04 -13.86
CA ASN A 5 -1.49 -4.73 -13.85
C ASN A 5 -1.32 -5.53 -12.55
N ILE A 6 -0.30 -6.38 -12.50
CA ILE A 6 0.23 -6.97 -11.27
C ILE A 6 1.73 -6.68 -11.18
N SER A 7 2.13 -6.06 -10.07
CA SER A 7 3.53 -5.79 -9.76
C SER A 7 4.14 -6.96 -8.99
N TRP A 8 5.39 -7.29 -9.29
CA TRP A 8 6.15 -8.30 -8.56
C TRP A 8 7.52 -7.75 -8.13
N THR A 9 8.10 -8.38 -7.12
CA THR A 9 9.41 -8.01 -6.60
C THR A 9 10.16 -9.26 -6.16
N GLU A 10 11.45 -9.27 -6.44
CA GLU A 10 12.41 -10.27 -6.02
C GLU A 10 13.28 -9.71 -4.90
N VAL A 11 13.45 -10.48 -3.83
CA VAL A 11 14.32 -10.13 -2.70
C VAL A 11 15.37 -11.21 -2.43
N ASP A 12 16.48 -10.84 -1.81
CA ASP A 12 17.45 -11.79 -1.25
C ASP A 12 17.00 -12.35 0.10
N GLU A 13 17.79 -13.24 0.69
CA GLU A 13 17.52 -13.86 2.00
C GLU A 13 17.46 -12.85 3.16
N LYS A 14 18.11 -11.69 3.00
CA LYS A 14 18.09 -10.58 3.97
C LYS A 14 16.93 -9.60 3.69
N GLY A 15 16.12 -9.87 2.67
CA GLY A 15 15.01 -9.05 2.23
C GLY A 15 15.40 -7.82 1.42
N ASN A 16 16.63 -7.71 0.93
CA ASN A 16 17.05 -6.61 0.06
C ASN A 16 16.45 -6.78 -1.35
N LEU A 17 16.07 -5.67 -1.98
CA LEU A 17 15.54 -5.63 -3.33
C LEU A 17 16.58 -6.08 -4.36
N ILE A 18 16.29 -7.16 -5.12
CA ILE A 18 17.14 -7.64 -6.22
C ILE A 18 16.62 -7.13 -7.56
N SER A 19 15.35 -7.41 -7.85
CA SER A 19 14.71 -7.06 -9.12
C SER A 19 13.21 -6.88 -8.94
N TYR A 20 12.56 -6.25 -9.91
CA TYR A 20 11.12 -6.04 -9.88
C TYR A 20 10.57 -5.91 -11.29
N GLY A 21 9.26 -6.08 -11.42
CA GLY A 21 8.59 -5.91 -12.69
C GLY A 21 7.09 -5.66 -12.54
N ASN A 22 6.46 -5.43 -13.68
CA ASN A 22 5.02 -5.29 -13.78
C ASN A 22 4.55 -6.13 -14.96
N ILE A 23 3.45 -6.85 -14.76
CA ILE A 23 2.74 -7.57 -15.82
C ILE A 23 1.45 -6.78 -16.10
N PRO A 24 1.37 -6.03 -17.21
CA PRO A 24 0.14 -5.37 -17.62
C PRO A 24 -0.97 -6.39 -17.86
N MET A 25 -2.20 -6.05 -17.48
CA MET A 25 -3.36 -6.95 -17.65
C MET A 25 -4.53 -6.32 -18.44
N PRO A 26 -4.29 -5.72 -19.64
CA PRO A 26 -5.31 -4.96 -20.36
C PRO A 26 -6.53 -5.80 -20.77
N GLU A 27 -6.37 -7.10 -21.02
CA GLU A 27 -7.44 -8.02 -21.44
C GLU A 27 -8.40 -8.37 -20.31
N LEU A 28 -8.07 -8.01 -19.07
CA LEU A 28 -9.03 -8.09 -17.97
C LEU A 28 -10.00 -6.90 -17.98
N ALA A 29 -9.67 -5.79 -18.64
CA ALA A 29 -10.52 -4.60 -18.65
C ALA A 29 -11.81 -4.78 -19.47
N SER A 30 -11.75 -5.52 -20.58
CA SER A 30 -12.86 -5.69 -21.54
C SER A 30 -12.99 -7.15 -22.02
N GLY A 31 -14.09 -7.49 -22.71
CA GLY A 31 -14.31 -8.82 -23.27
C GLY A 31 -15.15 -9.78 -22.44
N SER A 32 -15.41 -10.96 -23.02
CA SER A 32 -16.27 -12.02 -22.48
C SER A 32 -15.71 -12.63 -21.19
N LYS A 33 -16.56 -13.35 -20.45
CA LYS A 33 -16.15 -14.06 -19.23
C LYS A 33 -15.04 -15.08 -19.53
N ASP A 34 -15.17 -15.79 -20.64
CA ASP A 34 -14.24 -16.85 -21.05
C ASP A 34 -12.90 -16.28 -21.48
N LYS A 35 -12.89 -15.20 -22.27
CA LYS A 35 -11.66 -14.47 -22.61
C LYS A 35 -10.92 -14.04 -21.34
N LYS A 36 -11.62 -13.44 -20.39
CA LYS A 36 -11.01 -13.02 -19.12
C LYS A 36 -10.51 -14.19 -18.29
N GLU A 37 -11.16 -15.35 -18.36
CA GLU A 37 -10.72 -16.55 -17.65
C GLU A 37 -9.46 -17.13 -18.27
N TYR A 38 -9.39 -17.18 -19.61
CA TYR A 38 -8.19 -17.56 -20.35
C TYR A 38 -6.99 -16.68 -19.95
N PHE A 39 -7.15 -15.35 -20.00
CA PHE A 39 -6.06 -14.44 -19.64
C PHE A 39 -5.68 -14.52 -18.15
N ARG A 40 -6.63 -14.80 -17.25
CA ARG A 40 -6.29 -15.08 -15.84
C ARG A 40 -5.38 -16.29 -15.68
N TRP A 41 -5.58 -17.35 -16.47
CA TRP A 41 -4.67 -18.49 -16.48
C TRP A 41 -3.32 -18.11 -17.08
N HIS A 42 -3.32 -17.38 -18.21
CA HIS A 42 -2.10 -16.87 -18.84
C HIS A 42 -1.23 -16.08 -17.85
N TYR A 43 -1.81 -15.10 -17.14
CA TYR A 43 -1.11 -14.32 -16.13
C TYR A 43 -0.62 -15.14 -14.95
N ALA A 44 -1.40 -16.14 -14.51
CA ALA A 44 -0.94 -17.03 -13.46
C ALA A 44 0.27 -17.88 -13.90
N HIS A 45 0.28 -18.36 -15.15
CA HIS A 45 1.44 -19.06 -15.72
C HIS A 45 2.67 -18.17 -15.80
N GLU A 46 2.51 -16.90 -16.21
CA GLU A 46 3.60 -15.95 -16.32
C GLU A 46 4.26 -15.69 -14.94
N ILE A 47 3.46 -15.50 -13.89
CA ILE A 47 3.96 -15.31 -12.52
C ILE A 47 4.70 -16.56 -12.01
N VAL A 48 4.14 -17.74 -12.23
CA VAL A 48 4.76 -19.00 -11.81
C VAL A 48 6.04 -19.29 -12.59
N LYS A 49 6.07 -18.95 -13.88
CA LYS A 49 7.28 -19.02 -14.71
C LYS A 49 8.40 -18.14 -14.16
N ILE A 50 8.09 -16.89 -13.80
CA ILE A 50 9.07 -15.98 -13.17
C ILE A 50 9.62 -16.61 -11.88
N ALA A 51 8.75 -17.12 -11.01
CA ALA A 51 9.17 -17.75 -9.76
C ALA A 51 10.06 -18.98 -10.00
N LYS A 52 9.72 -19.80 -11.01
CA LYS A 52 10.48 -20.98 -11.41
C LYS A 52 11.87 -20.61 -11.94
N GLU A 53 11.95 -19.65 -12.86
CA GLU A 53 13.20 -19.16 -13.43
C GLU A 53 14.13 -18.55 -12.37
N LYS A 54 13.55 -17.89 -11.36
CA LYS A 54 14.29 -17.31 -10.23
C LYS A 54 14.63 -18.33 -9.14
N GLY A 55 14.02 -19.52 -9.15
CA GLY A 55 14.16 -20.51 -8.09
C GLY A 55 13.64 -20.04 -6.73
N LYS A 56 12.51 -19.31 -6.70
CA LYS A 56 11.98 -18.70 -5.47
C LYS A 56 10.54 -19.07 -5.18
N ALA A 57 10.20 -19.08 -3.89
CA ALA A 57 8.81 -19.14 -3.43
C ALA A 57 8.05 -17.86 -3.85
N ILE A 58 6.73 -17.98 -3.93
CA ILE A 58 5.83 -16.86 -4.24
C ILE A 58 5.19 -16.36 -2.95
N VAL A 59 5.30 -15.07 -2.66
CA VAL A 59 4.59 -14.43 -1.54
C VAL A 59 3.42 -13.62 -2.07
N ILE A 60 2.22 -13.86 -1.53
CA ILE A 60 1.00 -13.15 -1.93
C ILE A 60 0.26 -12.59 -0.70
N GLU A 61 -0.56 -11.57 -0.94
CA GLU A 61 -1.46 -11.04 0.09
C GLU A 61 -2.58 -12.03 0.41
N GLU A 62 -2.83 -12.23 1.71
CA GLU A 62 -4.01 -12.92 2.20
C GLU A 62 -5.25 -12.04 2.00
N LEU A 63 -6.26 -12.55 1.28
CA LEU A 63 -7.50 -11.82 1.02
C LEU A 63 -8.65 -12.35 1.88
N GLU A 64 -8.93 -11.69 3.00
CA GLU A 64 -10.15 -11.94 3.76
C GLU A 64 -11.40 -11.52 2.99
N ILE A 65 -12.37 -12.44 2.87
CA ILE A 65 -13.70 -12.16 2.36
C ILE A 65 -14.50 -11.49 3.47
N LYS A 66 -14.61 -10.16 3.46
CA LYS A 66 -15.80 -9.55 4.10
C LYS A 66 -16.97 -9.79 3.14
N GLU A 67 -17.82 -10.77 3.45
CA GLU A 67 -19.11 -10.98 2.78
C GLU A 67 -19.96 -9.72 2.97
N LYS A 68 -19.81 -8.75 2.06
CA LYS A 68 -20.59 -7.52 2.12
C LYS A 68 -21.94 -7.71 1.44
N GLY A 69 -22.75 -8.59 2.02
CA GLY A 69 -24.20 -8.70 1.82
C GLY A 69 -24.68 -9.07 0.42
N LYS A 70 -25.96 -9.47 0.35
CA LYS A 70 -26.68 -9.91 -0.86
C LYS A 70 -26.49 -8.96 -2.05
N ARG A 71 -26.62 -9.53 -3.26
CA ARG A 71 -26.69 -8.82 -4.54
C ARG A 71 -27.87 -7.85 -4.56
N GLY A 72 -27.66 -6.65 -4.01
CA GLY A 72 -28.48 -5.49 -4.35
C GLY A 72 -28.14 -4.95 -5.73
N ASP A 73 -28.90 -3.97 -6.15
CA ASP A 73 -28.73 -3.02 -7.25
C ASP A 73 -27.36 -2.32 -7.19
N PHE A 74 -26.30 -3.07 -7.51
CA PHE A 74 -24.92 -2.64 -7.40
C PHE A 74 -24.50 -1.71 -8.56
N SER A 75 -24.89 -0.44 -8.50
CA SER A 75 -24.26 0.62 -9.29
C SER A 75 -23.04 1.23 -8.55
N GLY A 76 -22.10 1.84 -9.28
CA GLY A 76 -21.03 2.67 -8.70
C GLY A 76 -19.78 1.97 -8.11
N LYS A 77 -19.15 2.62 -7.11
CA LYS A 77 -17.81 2.27 -6.56
C LYS A 77 -17.79 0.93 -5.80
N LYS A 78 -18.85 0.62 -5.05
CA LYS A 78 -18.98 -0.63 -4.26
C LYS A 78 -18.96 -1.85 -5.20
N SER A 79 -19.77 -1.79 -6.25
CA SER A 79 -19.84 -2.76 -7.34
C SER A 79 -18.48 -3.00 -8.02
N ARG A 80 -17.76 -1.92 -8.34
CA ARG A 80 -16.41 -2.01 -8.94
C ARG A 80 -15.39 -2.67 -8.03
N ARG A 81 -15.43 -2.39 -6.72
CA ARG A 81 -14.54 -3.00 -5.71
C ARG A 81 -14.82 -4.49 -5.53
N ILE A 82 -16.09 -4.89 -5.50
CA ILE A 82 -16.48 -6.31 -5.43
C ILE A 82 -15.95 -7.06 -6.66
N ARG A 83 -16.17 -6.53 -7.88
CA ARG A 83 -15.63 -7.15 -9.11
C ARG A 83 -14.11 -7.23 -9.12
N HIS A 84 -13.44 -6.17 -8.65
CA HIS A 84 -11.98 -6.14 -8.54
C HIS A 84 -11.47 -7.24 -7.61
N ASN A 85 -12.02 -7.32 -6.40
CA ASN A 85 -11.66 -8.33 -5.42
C ASN A 85 -11.92 -9.74 -5.94
N PHE A 86 -13.06 -9.96 -6.64
CA PHE A 86 -13.37 -11.26 -7.22
C PHE A 86 -12.35 -11.68 -8.29
N SER A 87 -11.98 -10.77 -9.20
CA SER A 87 -11.00 -11.09 -10.24
C SER A 87 -9.61 -11.33 -9.66
N TYR A 88 -9.17 -10.50 -8.72
CA TYR A 88 -7.87 -10.65 -8.08
C TYR A 88 -7.79 -11.96 -7.29
N LYS A 89 -8.85 -12.31 -6.54
CA LYS A 89 -8.96 -13.60 -5.85
C LYS A 89 -8.90 -14.79 -6.83
N SER A 90 -9.58 -14.68 -7.98
CA SER A 90 -9.54 -15.73 -9.01
C SER A 90 -8.13 -15.94 -9.57
N LEU A 91 -7.36 -14.85 -9.75
CA LEU A 91 -5.97 -14.91 -10.18
C LEU A 91 -5.09 -15.58 -9.10
N LEU A 92 -5.17 -15.14 -7.83
CA LEU A 92 -4.40 -15.73 -6.73
C LEU A 92 -4.67 -17.23 -6.56
N LYS A 93 -5.94 -17.67 -6.70
CA LYS A 93 -6.28 -19.10 -6.65
C LYS A 93 -5.58 -19.89 -7.76
N LYS A 94 -5.50 -19.35 -8.97
CA LYS A 94 -4.81 -20.00 -10.10
C LYS A 94 -3.31 -20.07 -9.87
N ILE A 95 -2.70 -18.99 -9.37
CA ILE A 95 -1.27 -18.98 -8.99
C ILE A 95 -0.99 -20.10 -8.01
N LYS A 96 -1.78 -20.25 -6.94
CA LYS A 96 -1.63 -21.34 -5.97
C LYS A 96 -1.71 -22.73 -6.60
N VAL A 97 -2.67 -22.94 -7.51
CA VAL A 97 -2.85 -24.23 -8.20
C VAL A 97 -1.65 -24.54 -9.09
N LEU A 98 -1.18 -23.57 -9.86
CA LEU A 98 -0.04 -23.74 -10.77
C LEU A 98 1.28 -23.90 -9.99
N ALA A 99 1.52 -23.06 -8.99
CA ALA A 99 2.71 -23.14 -8.16
C ALA A 99 2.84 -24.52 -7.50
N ARG A 100 1.74 -25.04 -6.93
CA ARG A 100 1.70 -26.41 -6.36
C ARG A 100 2.06 -27.49 -7.40
N ARG A 101 1.57 -27.36 -8.63
CA ARG A 101 1.89 -28.32 -9.71
C ARG A 101 3.37 -28.27 -10.12
N GLU A 102 3.98 -27.10 -10.02
CA GLU A 102 5.39 -26.87 -10.36
C GLU A 102 6.34 -27.05 -9.16
N GLY A 103 5.84 -27.49 -8.00
CA GLY A 103 6.64 -27.66 -6.78
C GLY A 103 7.12 -26.35 -6.14
N ILE A 104 6.43 -25.24 -6.40
CA ILE A 104 6.76 -23.91 -5.89
C ILE A 104 5.89 -23.58 -4.69
N GLU A 105 6.54 -23.22 -3.58
CA GLU A 105 5.88 -22.82 -2.34
C GLU A 105 5.17 -21.47 -2.49
N VAL A 106 3.98 -21.34 -1.88
CA VAL A 106 3.22 -20.09 -1.86
C VAL A 106 2.90 -19.67 -0.44
N ILE A 107 3.48 -18.56 -0.02
CA ILE A 107 3.33 -17.99 1.32
C ILE A 107 2.27 -16.88 1.28
N GLU A 108 1.27 -16.95 2.15
CA GLU A 108 0.28 -15.89 2.32
C GLU A 108 0.65 -14.99 3.50
N VAL A 109 0.57 -13.68 3.30
CA VAL A 109 0.90 -12.69 4.34
C VAL A 109 -0.21 -11.67 4.52
N ASN A 110 -0.33 -11.13 5.73
CA ASN A 110 -1.31 -10.10 6.03
C ASN A 110 -1.09 -8.83 5.18
N PRO A 111 -2.07 -8.38 4.37
CA PRO A 111 -1.96 -7.20 3.50
C PRO A 111 -1.97 -5.88 4.27
N ALA A 112 -2.13 -5.89 5.58
CA ALA A 112 -2.22 -4.69 6.38
C ALA A 112 -1.01 -3.77 6.13
N TYR A 113 -1.30 -2.56 5.68
CA TYR A 113 -0.37 -1.44 5.50
C TYR A 113 0.73 -1.61 4.44
N THR A 114 0.73 -2.70 3.66
CA THR A 114 1.71 -2.95 2.59
C THR A 114 1.84 -1.76 1.65
N SER A 115 0.70 -1.22 1.19
CA SER A 115 0.68 -0.07 0.28
C SER A 115 1.15 1.24 0.92
N ILE A 116 0.92 1.44 2.23
CA ILE A 116 1.32 2.69 2.91
C ILE A 116 2.83 2.66 3.18
N ILE A 117 3.34 1.54 3.70
CA ILE A 117 4.76 1.36 3.97
C ILE A 117 5.54 1.40 2.65
N GLY A 118 5.10 0.67 1.62
CA GLY A 118 5.73 0.69 0.31
C GLY A 118 5.80 2.10 -0.26
N MET A 119 4.69 2.84 -0.22
CA MET A 119 4.59 4.22 -0.70
C MET A 119 5.53 5.18 0.02
N LEU A 120 5.66 5.09 1.35
CA LEU A 120 6.40 6.06 2.15
C LEU A 120 7.87 5.70 2.34
N LYS A 121 8.20 4.41 2.43
CA LYS A 121 9.56 3.93 2.73
C LYS A 121 10.33 3.60 1.45
N TYR A 122 9.71 2.85 0.54
CA TYR A 122 10.45 2.20 -0.53
C TYR A 122 10.28 2.84 -1.91
N ALA A 123 9.08 3.33 -2.24
CA ALA A 123 8.85 4.07 -3.47
C ALA A 123 9.77 5.30 -3.62
N PRO A 124 9.95 6.19 -2.61
CA PRO A 124 10.91 7.29 -2.71
C PRO A 124 12.37 6.84 -2.71
N HIS A 125 12.69 5.75 -2.00
CA HIS A 125 14.08 5.30 -1.81
C HIS A 125 14.62 4.65 -3.08
N TYR A 126 13.88 3.70 -3.64
CA TYR A 126 14.27 2.96 -4.85
C TYR A 126 13.75 3.59 -6.14
N MET A 127 13.02 4.71 -6.06
CA MET A 127 12.40 5.39 -7.21
C MET A 127 11.46 4.48 -8.03
N ILE A 128 10.80 3.55 -7.33
CA ILE A 128 9.85 2.59 -7.89
C ILE A 128 8.41 3.06 -7.71
N THR A 129 7.48 2.44 -8.44
CA THR A 129 6.05 2.73 -8.28
C THR A 129 5.56 2.24 -6.91
N LYS A 130 4.48 2.83 -6.40
CA LYS A 130 3.86 2.38 -5.15
C LYS A 130 3.45 0.89 -5.16
N ASP A 131 3.08 0.36 -6.32
CA ASP A 131 2.56 -0.99 -6.47
C ASP A 131 3.72 -2.00 -6.41
N VAL A 132 4.85 -1.69 -7.05
CA VAL A 132 6.12 -2.42 -6.87
C VAL A 132 6.61 -2.31 -5.43
N ALA A 133 6.57 -1.12 -4.85
CA ALA A 133 7.00 -0.94 -3.46
C ALA A 133 6.12 -1.72 -2.47
N ALA A 134 4.82 -1.89 -2.75
CA ALA A 134 3.95 -2.74 -1.96
C ALA A 134 4.31 -4.23 -2.13
N ALA A 135 4.60 -4.68 -3.35
CA ALA A 135 5.10 -6.03 -3.63
C ALA A 135 6.42 -6.31 -2.88
N TYR A 136 7.30 -5.32 -2.77
CA TYR A 136 8.52 -5.43 -1.97
C TYR A 136 8.24 -5.63 -0.48
N VAL A 137 7.30 -4.88 0.11
CA VAL A 137 6.88 -5.09 1.51
C VAL A 137 6.29 -6.48 1.72
N ILE A 138 5.48 -6.96 0.77
CA ILE A 138 4.89 -8.30 0.80
C ILE A 138 5.99 -9.37 0.80
N ALA A 139 6.96 -9.26 -0.11
CA ALA A 139 8.09 -10.19 -0.18
C ALA A 139 8.88 -10.23 1.13
N ARG A 140 9.17 -9.06 1.73
CA ARG A 140 9.85 -8.96 3.03
C ARG A 140 9.05 -9.58 4.17
N LYS A 141 7.73 -9.37 4.20
CA LYS A 141 6.85 -10.05 5.18
C LYS A 141 6.87 -11.57 5.03
N GLY A 142 6.99 -12.08 3.80
CA GLY A 142 7.11 -13.52 3.54
C GLY A 142 8.37 -14.13 4.15
N LEU A 143 9.42 -13.33 4.34
CA LEU A 143 10.64 -13.70 5.07
C LEU A 143 10.52 -13.50 6.59
N GLY A 144 9.34 -13.14 7.11
CA GLY A 144 9.13 -12.82 8.53
C GLY A 144 9.71 -11.47 8.96
N LEU A 145 10.16 -10.62 8.02
CA LEU A 145 10.75 -9.32 8.34
C LEU A 145 9.65 -8.30 8.67
N GLN A 146 9.84 -7.60 9.79
CA GLN A 146 8.98 -6.50 10.20
C GLN A 146 9.57 -5.15 9.78
N GLU A 147 8.69 -4.24 9.40
CA GLU A 147 9.06 -2.93 8.89
C GLU A 147 9.27 -1.92 10.01
N LYS A 148 10.54 -1.65 10.31
CA LYS A 148 10.91 -0.57 11.24
C LYS A 148 10.67 0.80 10.62
N ILE A 149 10.27 1.73 11.48
CA ILE A 149 10.12 3.14 11.15
C ILE A 149 11.50 3.79 11.18
N PRO A 150 11.92 4.47 10.09
CA PRO A 150 13.18 5.22 10.07
C PRO A 150 13.22 6.40 11.06
N ASP A 151 14.37 6.65 11.70
CA ASP A 151 14.56 7.70 12.71
C ASP A 151 14.23 9.11 12.20
N ASN A 152 14.57 9.37 10.94
CA ASN A 152 14.24 10.63 10.29
C ASN A 152 12.71 10.82 10.23
N TYR A 153 11.92 9.78 10.01
CA TYR A 153 10.46 9.88 9.95
C TYR A 153 9.90 10.19 11.35
N VAL A 154 10.53 9.63 12.40
CA VAL A 154 10.18 9.94 13.80
C VAL A 154 10.46 11.41 14.10
N LYS A 155 11.64 11.91 13.75
CA LYS A 155 12.01 13.32 13.90
C LYS A 155 10.99 14.24 13.22
N PHE A 156 10.56 13.90 12.01
CA PHE A 156 9.53 14.65 11.31
C PHE A 156 8.20 14.67 12.07
N LEU A 157 7.69 13.54 12.52
CA LEU A 157 6.43 13.51 13.26
C LEU A 157 6.52 14.26 14.60
N ASN A 158 7.67 14.26 15.26
CA ASN A 158 7.89 15.07 16.48
C ASN A 158 7.82 16.59 16.20
N THR A 159 8.14 17.02 14.98
CA THR A 159 7.98 18.44 14.58
C THR A 159 6.57 18.81 14.12
N LEU A 160 5.74 17.81 13.84
CA LEU A 160 4.40 17.99 13.28
C LEU A 160 3.43 18.49 14.36
N THR A 161 2.79 19.61 14.10
CA THR A 161 1.87 20.27 15.01
C THR A 161 0.41 20.07 14.62
N VAL A 162 -0.50 20.18 15.60
CA VAL A 162 -1.94 20.18 15.35
C VAL A 162 -2.34 21.35 14.43
N LYS A 163 -1.66 22.50 14.55
CA LYS A 163 -1.89 23.67 13.70
C LYS A 163 -1.64 23.36 12.23
N GLU A 164 -0.51 22.74 11.89
CA GLU A 164 -0.19 22.34 10.51
C GLU A 164 -1.24 21.36 9.95
N LEU A 165 -1.77 20.45 10.76
CA LEU A 165 -2.85 19.55 10.32
C LEU A 165 -4.20 20.24 10.13
N GLU A 166 -4.53 21.25 10.94
CA GLU A 166 -5.73 22.08 10.74
C GLU A 166 -5.58 22.98 9.49
N GLU A 167 -4.40 23.53 9.22
CA GLU A 167 -4.11 24.23 7.96
C GLU A 167 -4.27 23.31 6.74
N LEU A 168 -3.77 22.08 6.83
CA LEU A 168 -3.95 21.06 5.80
C LEU A 168 -5.43 20.72 5.56
N LYS A 169 -6.23 20.68 6.63
CA LYS A 169 -7.68 20.45 6.54
C LYS A 169 -8.37 21.57 5.77
N GLU A 170 -8.00 22.83 6.01
CA GLU A 170 -8.52 23.97 5.24
C GLU A 170 -8.06 23.95 3.78
N TYR A 171 -6.80 23.63 3.53
CA TYR A 171 -6.28 23.43 2.18
C TYR A 171 -7.08 22.36 1.41
N VAL A 172 -7.34 21.20 2.02
CA VAL A 172 -8.16 20.14 1.41
C VAL A 172 -9.59 20.60 1.12
N LYS A 173 -10.21 21.40 2.01
CA LYS A 173 -11.55 21.95 1.78
C LYS A 173 -11.60 22.84 0.54
N LYS A 174 -10.58 23.67 0.34
CA LYS A 174 -10.46 24.60 -0.80
C LYS A 174 -10.12 23.87 -2.10
N THR A 175 -9.13 22.98 -2.08
CA THR A 175 -8.52 22.41 -3.28
C THR A 175 -9.30 21.22 -3.85
N VAL A 176 -9.81 20.31 -3.01
CA VAL A 176 -10.42 19.06 -3.50
C VAL A 176 -11.84 19.31 -4.01
N ARG A 177 -12.08 19.11 -5.30
CA ARG A 177 -13.44 19.28 -5.86
C ARG A 177 -14.34 18.06 -5.56
N ASN A 178 -13.77 16.86 -5.59
CA ASN A 178 -14.53 15.63 -5.40
C ASN A 178 -15.06 15.48 -3.95
N LYS A 179 -16.39 15.58 -3.77
CA LYS A 179 -17.06 15.51 -2.46
C LYS A 179 -16.69 14.27 -1.64
N TYR A 180 -16.58 13.10 -2.28
CA TYR A 180 -16.26 11.84 -1.60
C TYR A 180 -14.81 11.80 -1.15
N LEU A 181 -13.89 12.27 -2.00
CA LEU A 181 -12.47 12.31 -1.69
C LEU A 181 -12.19 13.33 -0.58
N LYS A 182 -12.82 14.52 -0.66
CA LYS A 182 -12.77 15.54 0.39
C LYS A 182 -13.20 14.96 1.75
N LYS A 183 -14.37 14.32 1.83
CA LYS A 183 -14.86 13.69 3.07
C LYS A 183 -13.88 12.64 3.61
N LYS A 184 -13.23 11.87 2.71
CA LYS A 184 -12.21 10.88 3.10
C LYS A 184 -10.99 11.55 3.72
N HIS A 185 -10.40 12.56 3.06
CA HIS A 185 -9.24 13.28 3.58
C HIS A 185 -9.54 13.95 4.92
N LEU A 186 -10.70 14.63 5.05
CA LEU A 186 -11.09 15.26 6.31
C LEU A 186 -11.20 14.26 7.46
N LYS A 187 -11.69 13.04 7.20
CA LYS A 187 -11.72 11.96 8.19
C LYS A 187 -10.32 11.46 8.56
N GLU A 188 -9.44 11.31 7.56
CA GLU A 188 -8.05 10.89 7.79
C GLU A 188 -7.28 11.95 8.60
N ILE A 189 -7.44 13.23 8.28
CA ILE A 189 -6.83 14.36 9.01
C ILE A 189 -7.36 14.46 10.43
N LYS A 190 -8.69 14.41 10.63
CA LYS A 190 -9.27 14.43 11.98
C LYS A 190 -8.69 13.32 12.85
N LYS A 191 -8.58 12.09 12.31
CA LYS A 191 -8.01 10.98 13.05
C LYS A 191 -6.50 11.17 13.31
N ALA A 192 -5.76 11.81 12.41
CA ALA A 192 -4.36 12.14 12.66
C ALA A 192 -4.19 13.18 13.79
N ILE A 193 -5.09 14.18 13.86
CA ILE A 193 -5.12 15.16 14.96
C ILE A 193 -5.44 14.47 16.29
N GLU A 194 -6.47 13.62 16.34
CA GLU A 194 -6.82 12.84 17.53
C GLU A 194 -5.62 12.02 18.04
N ILE A 195 -4.90 11.37 17.12
CA ILE A 195 -3.70 10.60 17.45
C ILE A 195 -2.60 11.52 18.03
N LEU A 196 -2.28 12.64 17.39
CA LEU A 196 -1.26 13.58 17.92
C LEU A 196 -1.64 14.18 19.27
N GLN A 197 -2.91 14.52 19.49
CA GLN A 197 -3.39 15.06 20.76
C GLN A 197 -3.31 14.01 21.89
N SER A 198 -3.62 12.75 21.58
CA SER A 198 -3.47 11.66 22.55
C SER A 198 -2.02 11.41 22.96
N LEU A 199 -1.07 11.73 22.06
CA LEU A 199 0.36 11.63 22.31
C LEU A 199 0.91 12.79 23.14
N GLY A 200 0.44 14.02 22.88
CA GLY A 200 0.88 15.23 23.58
C GLY A 200 0.38 15.36 25.03
N SER A 201 -0.42 14.41 25.51
CA SER A 201 -0.96 14.40 26.89
C SER A 201 0.04 13.84 27.92
N GLU A 202 1.17 13.28 27.49
CA GLU A 202 2.30 12.87 28.34
C GLU A 202 3.54 13.74 28.04
N PRO A 203 3.91 14.70 28.91
CA PRO A 203 5.05 15.57 28.67
C PRO A 203 6.37 14.77 28.66
N GLY A 204 7.19 14.96 27.62
CA GLY A 204 8.53 14.35 27.50
C GLY A 204 8.62 13.06 26.70
N ARG A 205 7.52 12.52 26.16
CA ARG A 205 7.54 11.28 25.38
C ARG A 205 8.02 11.53 23.95
N VAL A 206 9.18 10.97 23.59
CA VAL A 206 9.61 10.83 22.19
C VAL A 206 8.67 9.85 21.50
N LEU A 207 8.23 10.13 20.26
CA LEU A 207 7.46 9.18 19.47
C LEU A 207 8.30 7.94 19.14
N GLU A 208 8.35 6.99 20.05
CA GLU A 208 8.89 5.66 19.78
C GLU A 208 7.74 4.70 19.48
N PRO A 209 7.73 4.06 18.29
CA PRO A 209 6.82 2.97 18.02
C PRO A 209 7.19 1.80 18.94
N LEU A 210 6.36 1.55 19.96
CA LEU A 210 6.53 0.42 20.86
C LEU A 210 5.59 -0.70 20.44
N ASP A 211 6.06 -1.94 20.45
CA ASP A 211 5.18 -3.09 20.35
C ASP A 211 4.36 -3.19 21.64
N GLY A 212 3.05 -2.92 21.56
CA GLY A 212 2.11 -3.12 22.66
C GLY A 212 1.61 -1.88 23.42
N THR A 213 1.91 -0.65 23.00
CA THR A 213 1.32 0.58 23.58
C THR A 213 0.17 1.18 22.74
N SER A 214 -0.46 2.26 23.24
CA SER A 214 -1.59 2.95 22.61
C SER A 214 -1.29 3.54 21.23
N PHE A 215 -0.01 3.78 20.91
CA PHE A 215 0.42 4.30 19.62
C PHE A 215 1.13 3.21 18.81
N SER A 216 0.36 2.55 17.95
CA SER A 216 0.86 1.50 17.10
C SER A 216 1.75 2.03 15.98
N THR A 217 2.69 1.21 15.50
CA THR A 217 3.41 1.43 14.23
C THR A 217 2.47 1.78 13.08
N TYR A 218 1.25 1.24 13.10
CA TYR A 218 0.21 1.54 12.12
C TYR A 218 -0.33 2.97 12.20
N ASP A 219 -0.54 3.49 13.40
CA ASP A 219 -0.99 4.88 13.58
C ASP A 219 0.08 5.86 13.14
N PHE A 220 1.36 5.55 13.41
CA PHE A 220 2.49 6.30 12.86
C PHE A 220 2.44 6.41 11.34
N TRP A 221 2.38 5.27 10.63
CA TRP A 221 2.33 5.26 9.16
C TRP A 221 1.13 6.03 8.60
N ARG A 222 0.01 6.06 9.33
CA ARG A 222 -1.21 6.78 8.94
C ARG A 222 -1.07 8.28 9.11
N VAL A 223 -0.54 8.74 10.24
CA VAL A 223 -0.26 10.17 10.49
C VAL A 223 0.75 10.66 9.45
N LEU A 224 1.84 9.91 9.25
CA LEU A 224 2.87 10.26 8.27
C LEU A 224 2.29 10.38 6.87
N LYS A 225 1.49 9.41 6.42
CA LYS A 225 0.80 9.48 5.12
C LYS A 225 -0.04 10.75 4.99
N VAL A 226 -0.81 11.09 6.02
CA VAL A 226 -1.66 12.29 5.98
C VAL A 226 -0.79 13.53 5.81
N ALA A 227 0.25 13.66 6.62
CA ALA A 227 1.13 14.82 6.66
C ALA A 227 1.93 15.02 5.38
N VAL A 228 2.37 13.95 4.71
CA VAL A 228 3.30 14.10 3.56
C VAL A 228 2.67 13.83 2.20
N VAL A 229 1.62 13.00 2.12
CA VAL A 229 1.01 12.65 0.81
C VAL A 229 -0.15 13.57 0.47
N THR A 230 -0.97 13.95 1.47
CA THR A 230 -2.14 14.79 1.24
C THR A 230 -1.78 16.18 0.71
N PRO A 231 -0.74 16.87 1.21
CA PRO A 231 -0.37 18.18 0.67
C PRO A 231 0.13 18.11 -0.78
N LEU A 232 0.84 17.04 -1.15
CA LEU A 232 1.44 16.91 -2.48
C LEU A 232 0.41 16.77 -3.60
N SER A 233 -0.63 15.98 -3.38
CA SER A 233 -1.68 15.83 -4.37
C SER A 233 -2.99 15.37 -3.74
N PRO A 234 -3.81 16.33 -3.27
CA PRO A 234 -5.04 16.03 -2.54
C PRO A 234 -6.15 15.49 -3.46
N GLU A 235 -6.03 15.64 -4.78
CA GLU A 235 -7.00 15.10 -5.75
C GLU A 235 -6.65 13.71 -6.27
N LYS A 236 -5.36 13.33 -6.29
CA LYS A 236 -4.91 12.05 -6.82
C LYS A 236 -3.60 11.62 -6.19
N VAL A 237 -3.58 10.44 -5.59
CA VAL A 237 -2.33 9.85 -5.09
C VAL A 237 -1.30 9.75 -6.23
N PRO A 238 -0.11 10.36 -6.11
CA PRO A 238 0.93 10.30 -7.13
C PRO A 238 1.30 8.85 -7.46
N ARG A 239 1.74 8.59 -8.70
CA ARG A 239 2.30 7.28 -9.06
C ARG A 239 3.76 7.14 -8.63
N GLY A 240 4.51 8.23 -8.71
CA GLY A 240 5.89 8.35 -8.24
C GLY A 240 5.96 9.18 -6.97
N PHE A 241 6.84 8.77 -6.06
CA PHE A 241 7.04 9.42 -4.76
C PHE A 241 8.45 9.99 -4.61
N SER A 242 9.15 10.24 -5.71
CA SER A 242 10.50 10.85 -5.70
C SER A 242 10.54 12.19 -4.96
N VAL A 243 9.45 12.97 -4.98
CA VAL A 243 9.31 14.21 -4.22
C VAL A 243 9.48 13.99 -2.71
N LEU A 244 9.08 12.81 -2.20
CA LEU A 244 9.28 12.46 -0.80
C LEU A 244 10.73 12.10 -0.46
N LYS A 245 11.63 11.91 -1.43
CA LYS A 245 13.05 11.62 -1.15
C LYS A 245 13.72 12.79 -0.42
N GLY A 246 13.47 14.02 -0.85
CA GLY A 246 14.01 15.21 -0.17
C GLY A 246 13.45 15.37 1.23
N LEU A 247 12.12 15.27 1.35
CA LEU A 247 11.42 15.41 2.62
C LEU A 247 11.78 14.26 3.58
N LEU A 248 11.37 13.04 3.24
CA LEU A 248 11.43 11.89 4.13
C LEU A 248 12.81 11.29 4.27
N ILE A 249 13.58 11.16 3.19
CA ILE A 249 14.85 10.42 3.22
C ILE A 249 16.01 11.35 3.59
N GLN A 250 16.10 12.52 2.97
CA GLN A 250 17.15 13.51 3.25
C GLN A 250 16.86 14.37 4.49
N GLY A 251 15.64 14.33 5.01
CA GLY A 251 15.24 15.08 6.20
C GLY A 251 15.19 16.59 6.02
N LYS A 252 14.85 17.06 4.81
CA LYS A 252 14.71 18.47 4.48
C LYS A 252 13.26 18.92 4.69
N TRP A 253 12.83 18.95 5.95
CA TRP A 253 11.45 19.32 6.34
C TRP A 253 11.29 20.80 6.70
N ARG A 254 12.37 21.44 7.13
CA ARG A 254 12.51 22.87 7.37
C ARG A 254 13.89 23.25 6.85
N ASP A 255 13.99 24.32 6.06
CA ASP A 255 15.31 24.85 5.68
C ASP A 255 16.09 25.22 6.96
N PRO A 256 17.44 25.15 6.95
CA PRO A 256 18.25 25.71 8.03
C PRO A 256 17.95 27.21 8.25
#